data_AF-A0A6S6QW60-F1
#
_entry.id   AF-A0A6S6QW60-F1
#
_cell.length_a   1.000
_cell.length_b   1.000
_cell.length_c   1.000
_cell.angle_alpha   90.00
_cell.angle_beta   90.00
_cell.angle_gamma   90.00
#
_symmetry.space_group_name_H-M   'P 1'
#
loop_
_entity.id
_entity.type
_entity.pdbx_description
1 polymer ?
#
loop_
_entity_poly.entity_id
_entity_poly.type
_entity_poly.pdbx_seq_one_letter_code
_entity_poly.pdbx_strand_id
1 'polypeptide(L)'
;MVISNTEQNIACECSESFVEVADLIADKLRASIMNRDMDLWLRTIYSEDDIANEAQIIWFKCYLLDKMPCFAEFEIINVSVHDSSLILKCKINLEYEKFNKVEEIHVYTIRYIEVQNDYKVVWLNKIRKPFMDEQFEAQSLTFQADLIDINPEWWSNEALIKLSYGICDPDSPMNYARAVTRNIRFRETISALECASILSNMMSLRLTSLAKKLYRFNRLHFLSAVYNASKDKVLVKLVRDDRDNTWSSKFTAPWYGFDELVSLSEDDIISGNCSSYMSFLYAMLRLGGFDKQDVVQLRLGNQDVLTLTAEGKNYLITSEKIEEITEKTIYYNKDVTKVFSDYWFLTSQGITNLDEIDSKRYMNYLKCSLPIFNFNMSFKARVMSIPEDFEYRLPDVGGADDISLLNLEIRKHIFSKSREYIDSPYTWAKYAFQTILVSKPQAYAIWSLQSPLIASYITEHDTFLKFIKDIKQYGQKSIFCEKDRIMTADQVVRHKTCDNKAKALLFFSWLKTKREKNSSFVLLTTKGDYCVEEMNNENKFWDMESLNETKEIKGKILLAFNESYSYYPLLRKEVYTEITPAWLLKLENIKEL
;
A
#
# COMPACT_ATOMS: atom_id res chain seq x y z
N MET A 1 28.55 -44.08 19.96
CA MET A 1 27.54 -44.41 21.00
C MET A 1 26.26 -44.73 20.26
N VAL A 2 25.66 -45.88 20.56
CA VAL A 2 24.63 -46.54 19.77
C VAL A 2 23.42 -45.63 19.59
N ILE A 3 23.15 -45.21 18.35
CA ILE A 3 21.89 -44.59 17.94
C ILE A 3 20.85 -45.70 18.07
N SER A 4 19.94 -45.55 19.02
CA SER A 4 18.92 -46.55 19.32
C SER A 4 17.92 -46.63 18.18
N ASN A 5 17.64 -47.84 17.68
CA ASN A 5 16.59 -48.22 16.72
C ASN A 5 15.15 -47.79 17.12
N THR A 6 14.98 -47.06 18.22
CA THR A 6 13.70 -46.55 18.72
C THR A 6 13.24 -45.29 17.98
N GLU A 7 14.15 -44.44 17.47
CA GLU A 7 13.76 -43.23 16.72
C GLU A 7 13.29 -43.52 15.29
N GLN A 8 13.73 -44.63 14.68
CA GLN A 8 13.23 -45.06 13.36
C GLN A 8 11.87 -45.76 13.43
N ASN A 9 11.52 -46.42 14.53
CA ASN A 9 10.20 -47.05 14.69
C ASN A 9 9.11 -46.05 15.10
N ILE A 10 9.44 -44.96 15.81
CA ILE A 10 8.48 -43.87 16.13
C ILE A 10 8.16 -43.04 14.87
N ALA A 11 9.11 -42.86 13.96
CA ALA A 11 8.86 -42.19 12.68
C ALA A 11 7.92 -42.99 11.74
N CYS A 12 7.93 -44.33 11.84
CA CYS A 12 7.08 -45.19 11.02
C CYS A 12 5.65 -45.29 11.57
N GLU A 13 5.46 -45.44 12.89
CA GLU A 13 4.12 -45.50 13.53
C GLU A 13 3.41 -44.13 13.61
N CYS A 14 4.15 -43.02 13.69
CA CYS A 14 3.52 -41.68 13.57
C CYS A 14 3.01 -41.39 12.14
N SER A 15 3.62 -41.99 11.11
CA SER A 15 3.26 -41.70 9.72
C SER A 15 1.89 -42.24 9.31
N GLU A 16 1.50 -43.43 9.79
CA GLU A 16 0.19 -44.03 9.52
C GLU A 16 -0.96 -43.24 10.16
N SER A 17 -0.77 -42.79 11.41
CA SER A 17 -1.71 -41.92 12.13
C SER A 17 -1.99 -40.59 11.41
N PHE A 18 -0.95 -39.97 10.85
CA PHE A 18 -1.09 -38.71 10.12
C PHE A 18 -1.81 -38.90 8.77
N VAL A 19 -1.58 -40.00 8.06
CA VAL A 19 -2.30 -40.31 6.81
C VAL A 19 -3.78 -40.52 7.09
N GLU A 20 -4.15 -41.27 8.13
CA GLU A 20 -5.55 -41.45 8.53
C GLU A 20 -6.25 -40.12 8.89
N VAL A 21 -5.54 -39.23 9.59
CA VAL A 21 -6.04 -37.87 9.89
C VAL A 21 -6.23 -37.06 8.61
N ALA A 22 -5.29 -37.13 7.67
CA ALA A 22 -5.38 -36.43 6.39
C ALA A 22 -6.59 -36.89 5.58
N ASP A 23 -6.80 -38.20 5.49
CA ASP A 23 -7.92 -38.81 4.78
C ASP A 23 -9.26 -38.42 5.43
N LEU A 24 -9.34 -38.46 6.76
CA LEU A 24 -10.54 -38.04 7.49
C LEU A 24 -10.91 -36.57 7.23
N ILE A 25 -9.92 -35.67 7.24
CA ILE A 25 -10.16 -34.24 6.95
C ILE A 25 -10.50 -34.04 5.47
N ALA A 26 -9.80 -34.72 4.56
CA ALA A 26 -10.08 -34.67 3.14
C ALA A 26 -11.51 -35.16 2.83
N ASP A 27 -11.97 -36.21 3.50
CA ASP A 27 -13.33 -36.72 3.36
C ASP A 27 -14.38 -35.74 3.88
N LYS A 28 -14.14 -35.08 5.02
CA LYS A 28 -15.02 -34.00 5.52
C LYS A 28 -15.09 -32.84 4.54
N LEU A 29 -13.95 -32.40 3.99
CA LEU A 29 -13.89 -31.33 2.99
C LEU A 29 -14.61 -31.74 1.70
N ARG A 30 -14.33 -32.94 1.18
CA ARG A 30 -15.00 -33.49 0.00
C ARG A 30 -16.51 -33.57 0.21
N ALA A 31 -16.96 -34.17 1.32
CA ALA A 31 -18.38 -34.29 1.65
C ALA A 31 -19.05 -32.92 1.76
N SER A 32 -18.39 -31.93 2.36
CA SER A 32 -18.94 -30.57 2.45
C SER A 32 -19.16 -29.95 1.06
N ILE A 33 -18.23 -30.11 0.13
CA ILE A 33 -18.36 -29.59 -1.24
C ILE A 33 -19.44 -30.34 -2.02
N MET A 34 -19.40 -31.68 -2.02
CA MET A 34 -20.34 -32.51 -2.79
C MET A 34 -21.78 -32.37 -2.31
N ASN A 35 -21.98 -32.30 -0.99
CA ASN A 35 -23.31 -32.15 -0.39
C ASN A 35 -23.72 -30.69 -0.23
N ARG A 36 -22.81 -29.74 -0.49
CA ARG A 36 -22.99 -28.30 -0.24
C ARG A 36 -23.31 -28.00 1.23
N ASP A 37 -22.67 -28.75 2.13
CA ASP A 37 -22.83 -28.64 3.58
C ASP A 37 -21.86 -27.60 4.16
N MET A 38 -22.35 -26.36 4.27
CA MET A 38 -21.58 -25.25 4.83
C MET A 38 -21.26 -25.46 6.32
N ASP A 39 -22.12 -26.12 7.08
CA ASP A 39 -21.91 -26.35 8.51
C ASP A 39 -20.78 -27.37 8.73
N LEU A 40 -20.69 -28.40 7.87
CA LEU A 40 -19.55 -29.31 7.87
C LEU A 40 -18.26 -28.59 7.45
N TRP A 41 -18.30 -27.73 6.43
CA TRP A 41 -17.15 -26.91 6.01
C TRP A 41 -16.61 -26.07 7.18
N LEU A 42 -17.48 -25.29 7.82
CA LEU A 42 -17.11 -24.41 8.93
C LEU A 42 -16.72 -25.16 10.21
N ARG A 43 -17.20 -26.40 10.41
CA ARG A 43 -16.73 -27.25 11.53
C ARG A 43 -15.39 -27.93 11.24
N THR A 44 -14.99 -28.02 9.98
CA THR A 44 -13.71 -28.63 9.57
C THR A 44 -12.57 -27.60 9.60
N ILE A 45 -12.90 -26.34 9.31
CA ILE A 45 -11.96 -25.21 9.32
C ILE A 45 -12.07 -24.45 10.64
N TYR A 46 -10.93 -24.28 11.31
CA TYR A 46 -10.81 -23.48 12.52
C TYR A 46 -10.01 -22.21 12.23
N SER A 47 -10.60 -21.06 12.49
CA SER A 47 -9.92 -19.76 12.43
C SER A 47 -10.43 -18.86 13.55
N GLU A 48 -9.49 -18.26 14.28
CA GLU A 48 -9.77 -17.20 15.26
C GLU A 48 -9.97 -15.82 14.61
N ASP A 49 -9.64 -15.69 13.32
CA ASP A 49 -9.86 -14.46 12.54
C ASP A 49 -11.26 -14.48 11.89
N ASP A 50 -12.12 -13.54 12.33
CA ASP A 50 -13.45 -13.29 11.78
C ASP A 50 -13.42 -13.00 10.27
N ILE A 51 -12.37 -12.35 9.74
CA ILE A 51 -12.27 -12.03 8.30
C ILE A 51 -12.03 -13.29 7.50
N ALA A 52 -11.13 -14.15 7.99
CA ALA A 52 -10.88 -15.42 7.35
C ALA A 52 -12.17 -16.26 7.35
N ASN A 53 -12.91 -16.32 8.47
CA ASN A 53 -14.20 -16.99 8.55
C ASN A 53 -15.24 -16.39 7.57
N GLU A 54 -15.38 -15.08 7.52
CA GLU A 54 -16.30 -14.41 6.60
C GLU A 54 -15.92 -14.67 5.13
N ALA A 55 -14.64 -14.64 4.79
CA ALA A 55 -14.14 -14.96 3.45
C ALA A 55 -14.47 -16.41 3.05
N GLN A 56 -14.31 -17.37 3.97
CA GLN A 56 -14.71 -18.77 3.75
C GLN A 56 -16.21 -18.90 3.52
N ILE A 57 -17.03 -18.20 4.33
CA ILE A 57 -18.49 -18.21 4.19
C ILE A 57 -18.90 -17.62 2.83
N ILE A 58 -18.32 -16.49 2.44
CA ILE A 58 -18.63 -15.84 1.16
C ILE A 58 -18.24 -16.74 0.00
N TRP A 59 -17.05 -17.34 0.02
CA TRP A 59 -16.62 -18.27 -1.02
C TRP A 59 -17.58 -19.45 -1.13
N PHE A 60 -17.89 -20.12 0.00
CA PHE A 60 -18.74 -21.31 -0.01
C PHE A 60 -20.16 -20.98 -0.48
N LYS A 61 -20.77 -19.92 0.06
CA LYS A 61 -22.10 -19.47 -0.35
C LYS A 61 -22.15 -19.19 -1.84
N CYS A 62 -21.21 -18.40 -2.35
CA CYS A 62 -21.27 -17.99 -3.74
C CYS A 62 -20.98 -19.15 -4.69
N TYR A 63 -19.89 -19.90 -4.49
CA TYR A 63 -19.49 -20.93 -5.44
C TYR A 63 -20.32 -22.22 -5.34
N LEU A 64 -20.87 -22.57 -4.18
CA LEU A 64 -21.55 -23.85 -3.97
C LEU A 64 -23.07 -23.73 -3.74
N LEU A 65 -23.54 -22.69 -3.05
CA LEU A 65 -24.95 -22.53 -2.72
C LEU A 65 -25.72 -21.66 -3.72
N ASP A 66 -25.20 -20.49 -4.08
CA ASP A 66 -25.90 -19.53 -4.93
C ASP A 66 -25.78 -19.90 -6.42
N LYS A 67 -24.57 -20.27 -6.85
CA LYS A 67 -24.29 -20.60 -8.26
C LYS A 67 -24.56 -22.05 -8.60
N MET A 68 -24.61 -22.92 -7.58
CA MET A 68 -24.96 -24.36 -7.66
C MET A 68 -24.26 -25.09 -8.82
N PRO A 69 -23.03 -25.61 -8.62
CA PRO A 69 -22.34 -26.34 -9.67
C PRO A 69 -23.13 -27.60 -10.06
N CYS A 70 -23.14 -27.91 -11.36
CA CYS A 70 -23.72 -29.15 -11.87
C CYS A 70 -22.77 -30.34 -11.68
N PHE A 71 -21.48 -30.08 -11.54
CA PHE A 71 -20.46 -31.07 -11.22
C PHE A 71 -19.43 -30.45 -10.27
N ALA A 72 -19.02 -31.23 -9.27
CA ALA A 72 -17.96 -30.88 -8.35
C ALA A 72 -17.00 -32.06 -8.21
N GLU A 73 -15.70 -31.77 -8.14
CA GLU A 73 -14.65 -32.76 -7.93
C GLU A 73 -13.66 -32.24 -6.88
N PHE A 74 -13.19 -33.14 -6.01
CA PHE A 74 -12.19 -32.87 -4.99
C PHE A 74 -11.14 -33.99 -5.03
N GLU A 75 -9.95 -33.64 -5.50
CA GLU A 75 -8.82 -34.56 -5.70
C GLU A 75 -7.69 -34.20 -4.74
N ILE A 76 -7.13 -35.19 -4.05
CA ILE A 76 -5.93 -35.00 -3.22
C ILE A 76 -4.72 -35.10 -4.15
N ILE A 77 -3.94 -34.02 -4.23
CA ILE A 77 -2.71 -33.97 -5.04
C ILE A 77 -1.52 -34.50 -4.24
N ASN A 78 -1.39 -34.09 -2.99
CA ASN A 78 -0.23 -34.42 -2.15
C ASN A 78 -0.59 -34.29 -0.66
N VAL A 79 -0.05 -35.20 0.16
CA VAL A 79 -0.03 -35.10 1.63
C VAL A 79 1.43 -35.05 2.08
N SER A 80 1.77 -34.07 2.90
CA SER A 80 3.11 -33.94 3.48
C SER A 80 3.04 -33.49 4.95
N VAL A 81 4.12 -33.67 5.70
CA VAL A 81 4.21 -33.28 7.12
C VAL A 81 5.35 -32.26 7.28
N HIS A 82 5.07 -31.14 7.94
CA HIS A 82 6.04 -30.07 8.20
C HIS A 82 5.79 -29.47 9.60
N ASP A 83 6.82 -29.38 10.44
CA ASP A 83 6.77 -28.80 11.81
C ASP A 83 5.52 -29.23 12.60
N SER A 84 5.33 -30.55 12.77
CA SER A 84 4.19 -31.14 13.49
C SER A 84 2.81 -30.77 12.93
N SER A 85 2.76 -30.26 11.69
CA SER A 85 1.55 -29.91 10.97
C SER A 85 1.42 -30.82 9.75
N LEU A 86 0.20 -31.22 9.44
CA LEU A 86 -0.08 -31.94 8.21
C LEU A 86 -0.50 -30.98 7.12
N ILE A 87 0.09 -31.10 5.94
CA ILE A 87 -0.15 -30.25 4.78
C ILE A 87 -0.85 -31.10 3.72
N LEU A 88 -2.12 -30.79 3.48
CA LEU A 88 -2.97 -31.44 2.47
C LEU A 88 -3.14 -30.50 1.28
N LYS A 89 -2.62 -30.89 0.11
CA LYS A 89 -2.78 -30.14 -1.15
C LYS A 89 -3.85 -30.80 -2.00
N CYS A 90 -4.88 -30.06 -2.36
CA CYS A 90 -6.03 -30.57 -3.13
C CYS A 90 -6.35 -29.72 -4.36
N LYS A 91 -6.93 -30.36 -5.36
CA LYS A 91 -7.56 -29.74 -6.52
C LYS A 91 -9.08 -29.72 -6.31
N ILE A 92 -9.70 -28.58 -6.59
CA ILE A 92 -11.16 -28.43 -6.62
C ILE A 92 -11.57 -28.03 -8.03
N ASN A 93 -12.44 -28.82 -8.66
CA ASN A 93 -13.06 -28.49 -9.94
C ASN A 93 -14.56 -28.30 -9.75
N LEU A 94 -15.11 -27.16 -10.17
CA LEU A 94 -16.54 -26.88 -10.16
C LEU A 94 -16.97 -26.49 -11.56
N GLU A 95 -17.97 -27.19 -12.09
CA GLU A 95 -18.57 -26.90 -13.38
C GLU A 95 -20.00 -26.40 -13.20
N TYR A 96 -20.37 -25.41 -14.00
CA TYR A 96 -21.65 -24.72 -13.90
C TYR A 96 -22.33 -24.70 -15.26
N GLU A 97 -23.66 -24.70 -15.27
CA GLU A 97 -24.42 -24.61 -16.51
C GLU A 97 -24.28 -23.20 -17.15
N LYS A 98 -24.35 -22.16 -16.32
CA LYS A 98 -24.42 -20.75 -16.76
C LYS A 98 -23.11 -19.99 -16.61
N PHE A 99 -22.11 -20.60 -16.01
CA PHE A 99 -20.88 -19.91 -15.64
C PHE A 99 -19.62 -20.66 -16.07
N ASN A 100 -18.50 -19.95 -16.08
CA ASN A 100 -17.19 -20.55 -16.38
C ASN A 100 -16.82 -21.57 -15.31
N LYS A 101 -16.13 -22.63 -15.74
CA LYS A 101 -15.54 -23.63 -14.85
C LYS A 101 -14.58 -22.95 -13.89
N VAL A 102 -14.61 -23.39 -12.63
CA VAL A 102 -13.67 -22.99 -11.59
C VAL A 102 -12.74 -24.17 -11.32
N GLU A 103 -11.43 -23.92 -11.42
CA GLU A 103 -10.41 -24.90 -11.07
C GLU A 103 -9.39 -24.24 -10.14
N GLU A 104 -9.33 -24.71 -8.90
CA GLU A 104 -8.54 -24.14 -7.81
C GLU A 104 -7.64 -25.20 -7.18
N ILE A 105 -6.48 -24.77 -6.69
CA ILE A 105 -5.58 -25.62 -5.92
C ILE A 105 -5.47 -25.03 -4.51
N HIS A 106 -5.90 -25.81 -3.53
CA HIS A 106 -5.92 -25.44 -2.12
C HIS A 106 -4.82 -26.18 -1.37
N VAL A 107 -4.19 -25.50 -0.42
CA VAL A 107 -3.25 -26.06 0.53
C VAL A 107 -3.81 -25.84 1.93
N TYR A 108 -4.16 -26.93 2.58
CA TYR A 108 -4.74 -26.97 3.91
C TYR A 108 -3.66 -27.37 4.92
N THR A 109 -3.40 -26.52 5.91
CA THR A 109 -2.57 -26.88 7.07
C THR A 109 -3.48 -27.39 8.18
N ILE A 110 -3.21 -28.60 8.65
CA ILE A 110 -4.00 -29.31 9.64
C ILE A 110 -3.17 -29.45 10.92
N ARG A 111 -3.79 -29.10 12.04
CA ARG A 111 -3.22 -29.24 13.39
C ARG A 111 -4.28 -29.73 14.37
N TYR A 112 -3.82 -30.33 15.46
CA TYR A 112 -4.67 -30.65 16.59
C TYR A 112 -5.01 -29.38 17.37
N ILE A 113 -6.30 -29.13 17.62
CA ILE A 113 -6.77 -27.98 18.41
C ILE A 113 -7.24 -28.49 19.77
N GLU A 114 -6.46 -28.23 20.82
CA GLU A 114 -6.70 -28.75 22.18
C GLU A 114 -8.10 -28.39 22.70
N VAL A 115 -8.52 -27.13 22.53
CA VAL A 115 -9.84 -26.65 23.00
C VAL A 115 -11.02 -27.31 22.30
N GLN A 116 -10.83 -27.90 21.13
CA GLN A 116 -11.87 -28.64 20.40
C GLN A 116 -11.66 -30.16 20.42
N ASN A 117 -10.53 -30.63 20.95
CA ASN A 117 -10.16 -32.04 21.01
C ASN A 117 -10.31 -32.76 19.65
N ASP A 118 -9.90 -32.10 18.56
CA ASP A 118 -10.03 -32.60 17.19
C ASP A 118 -8.92 -32.02 16.30
N TYR A 119 -8.59 -32.71 15.22
CA TYR A 119 -7.76 -32.17 14.15
C TYR A 119 -8.60 -31.25 13.27
N LYS A 120 -8.09 -30.04 13.00
CA LYS A 120 -8.77 -29.03 12.20
C LYS A 120 -7.84 -28.47 11.14
N VAL A 121 -8.43 -27.99 10.05
CA VAL A 121 -7.73 -27.08 9.14
C VAL A 121 -7.56 -25.76 9.87
N VAL A 122 -6.33 -25.40 10.22
CA VAL A 122 -5.99 -24.13 10.91
C VAL A 122 -5.52 -23.04 9.95
N TRP A 123 -5.20 -23.42 8.72
CA TRP A 123 -4.79 -22.49 7.67
C TRP A 123 -5.20 -23.02 6.31
N LEU A 124 -5.68 -22.14 5.45
CA LEU A 124 -6.00 -22.43 4.05
C LEU A 124 -5.30 -21.40 3.17
N ASN A 125 -4.45 -21.89 2.26
CA ASN A 125 -3.85 -21.08 1.22
C ASN A 125 -4.32 -21.53 -0.16
N LYS A 126 -4.66 -20.57 -1.03
CA LYS A 126 -5.03 -20.84 -2.43
C LYS A 126 -3.83 -20.55 -3.33
N ILE A 127 -3.41 -21.54 -4.12
CA ILE A 127 -2.33 -21.36 -5.09
C ILE A 127 -2.89 -20.61 -6.31
N ARG A 128 -2.36 -19.42 -6.57
CA ARG A 128 -2.75 -18.60 -7.72
C ARG A 128 -2.11 -19.17 -8.99
N LYS A 129 -2.94 -19.46 -9.99
CA LYS A 129 -2.47 -19.91 -11.30
C LYS A 129 -1.74 -18.78 -12.03
N PRO A 130 -0.72 -19.08 -12.84
CA PRO A 130 -0.13 -18.08 -13.71
C PRO A 130 -1.15 -17.58 -14.74
N PHE A 131 -0.98 -16.34 -15.17
CA PHE A 131 -1.69 -15.78 -16.31
C PHE A 131 -0.84 -15.95 -17.56
N MET A 132 -1.35 -16.70 -18.53
CA MET A 132 -0.60 -17.22 -19.67
C MET A 132 0.53 -18.19 -19.24
N ASP A 133 0.67 -19.31 -19.95
CA ASP A 133 1.68 -20.35 -19.66
C ASP A 133 3.08 -19.95 -20.14
N GLU A 134 3.47 -18.69 -19.93
CA GLU A 134 4.83 -18.24 -20.22
C GLU A 134 5.75 -18.66 -19.09
N GLN A 135 6.77 -19.46 -19.41
CA GLN A 135 7.89 -19.75 -18.50
C GLN A 135 8.73 -18.48 -18.32
N PHE A 136 8.28 -17.59 -17.46
CA PHE A 136 9.08 -16.45 -17.02
C PHE A 136 9.90 -16.88 -15.80
N GLU A 137 11.16 -16.44 -15.72
CA GLU A 137 11.97 -16.48 -14.49
C GLU A 137 11.44 -15.45 -13.46
N ALA A 138 10.11 -15.36 -13.28
CA ALA A 138 9.45 -14.47 -12.31
C ALA A 138 9.86 -14.81 -10.87
N GLN A 139 10.18 -16.09 -10.64
CA GLN A 139 10.44 -16.64 -9.32
C GLN A 139 11.72 -16.02 -8.70
N SER A 140 12.72 -15.64 -9.51
CA SER A 140 13.99 -15.07 -9.02
C SER A 140 13.98 -13.54 -8.82
N LEU A 141 12.91 -12.83 -9.20
CA LEU A 141 12.87 -11.36 -9.16
C LEU A 141 12.70 -10.82 -7.73
N THR A 142 13.74 -10.23 -7.14
CA THR A 142 13.59 -9.54 -5.86
C THR A 142 12.85 -8.21 -6.04
N PHE A 143 11.81 -7.99 -5.23
CA PHE A 143 11.09 -6.70 -5.20
C PHE A 143 11.87 -5.66 -4.38
N GLN A 144 12.79 -6.16 -3.55
CA GLN A 144 13.91 -5.38 -3.02
C GLN A 144 14.90 -5.15 -4.16
N ALA A 145 14.87 -3.94 -4.72
CA ALA A 145 15.89 -3.54 -5.67
C ALA A 145 17.10 -2.99 -4.90
N ASP A 146 18.31 -3.45 -5.27
CA ASP A 146 19.57 -2.76 -4.97
C ASP A 146 19.56 -1.41 -5.69
N LEU A 147 18.88 -0.44 -5.09
CA LEU A 147 18.82 0.90 -5.65
C LEU A 147 20.08 1.60 -5.19
N ILE A 148 20.99 1.80 -6.15
CA ILE A 148 22.11 2.72 -6.02
C ILE A 148 21.52 4.06 -5.57
N ASP A 149 22.24 4.78 -4.70
CA ASP A 149 21.89 6.16 -4.34
C ASP A 149 22.19 7.05 -5.55
N ILE A 150 21.33 6.99 -6.58
CA ILE A 150 21.54 7.67 -7.87
C ILE A 150 21.16 9.16 -7.78
N ASN A 151 20.50 9.58 -6.69
CA ASN A 151 20.00 10.94 -6.59
C ASN A 151 20.99 11.88 -5.88
N PRO A 152 21.32 13.03 -6.50
CA PRO A 152 22.00 14.10 -5.77
C PRO A 152 21.09 14.61 -4.65
N GLU A 153 21.65 15.38 -3.73
CA GLU A 153 20.90 15.94 -2.61
C GLU A 153 19.59 16.60 -3.07
N TRP A 154 18.50 16.41 -2.32
CA TRP A 154 17.17 16.76 -2.82
C TRP A 154 17.00 18.25 -3.19
N TRP A 155 17.74 19.13 -2.50
CA TRP A 155 17.76 20.57 -2.77
C TRP A 155 18.57 20.97 -4.01
N SER A 156 19.26 20.02 -4.65
CA SER A 156 19.97 20.23 -5.92
C SER A 156 19.11 19.88 -7.15
N ASN A 157 17.91 19.30 -6.94
CA ASN A 157 16.99 18.99 -8.04
C ASN A 157 16.23 20.26 -8.48
N GLU A 158 16.92 21.10 -9.27
CA GLU A 158 16.34 22.37 -9.75
C GLU A 158 15.03 22.18 -10.52
N ALA A 159 14.88 21.07 -11.25
CA ALA A 159 13.70 20.83 -12.07
C ALA A 159 12.43 20.71 -11.21
N LEU A 160 12.48 19.92 -10.14
CA LEU A 160 11.34 19.78 -9.23
C LEU A 160 11.15 21.03 -8.36
N ILE A 161 12.24 21.65 -7.88
CA ILE A 161 12.18 22.87 -7.09
C ILE A 161 11.50 24.00 -7.87
N LYS A 162 11.86 24.18 -9.15
CA LYS A 162 11.24 25.19 -10.04
C LYS A 162 9.74 24.97 -10.23
N LEU A 163 9.30 23.72 -10.31
CA LEU A 163 7.89 23.36 -10.37
C LEU A 163 7.19 23.61 -9.04
N SER A 164 7.92 23.53 -7.92
CA SER A 164 7.41 23.79 -6.58
C SER A 164 7.45 25.25 -6.12
N TYR A 165 8.04 26.16 -6.89
CA TYR A 165 8.07 27.58 -6.56
C TYR A 165 6.68 28.20 -6.47
N GLY A 166 6.42 28.86 -5.34
CA GLY A 166 5.17 29.59 -5.10
C GLY A 166 3.92 28.69 -5.05
N ILE A 167 4.08 27.38 -4.77
CA ILE A 167 2.93 26.50 -4.54
C ILE A 167 2.06 27.06 -3.41
N CYS A 168 0.76 27.09 -3.65
CA CYS A 168 -0.27 27.43 -2.67
C CYS A 168 -1.30 26.29 -2.65
N ASP A 169 -1.01 25.23 -1.88
CA ASP A 169 -1.95 24.11 -1.74
C ASP A 169 -3.15 24.60 -0.91
N PRO A 170 -4.42 24.45 -1.36
CA PRO A 170 -5.57 25.15 -0.77
C PRO A 170 -5.98 24.64 0.61
N ASP A 171 -5.87 23.33 0.85
CA ASP A 171 -6.42 22.68 2.05
C ASP A 171 -5.58 22.87 3.30
N SER A 172 -6.16 22.73 4.49
CA SER A 172 -5.39 22.84 5.73
C SER A 172 -4.32 21.73 5.85
N PRO A 173 -3.20 21.96 6.55
CA PRO A 173 -2.21 20.89 6.78
C PRO A 173 -2.82 19.66 7.49
N MET A 174 -3.83 19.87 8.33
CA MET A 174 -4.60 18.80 8.98
C MET A 174 -5.35 17.91 7.98
N ASN A 175 -5.93 18.50 6.93
CA ASN A 175 -6.57 17.73 5.87
C ASN A 175 -5.52 16.92 5.09
N TYR A 176 -4.39 17.54 4.74
CA TYR A 176 -3.31 16.85 4.03
C TYR A 176 -2.63 15.74 4.86
N ALA A 177 -2.62 15.83 6.19
CA ALA A 177 -2.13 14.75 7.05
C ALA A 177 -2.89 13.43 6.83
N ARG A 178 -4.16 13.48 6.40
CA ARG A 178 -4.96 12.30 6.04
C ARG A 178 -4.45 11.57 4.81
N ALA A 179 -3.69 12.26 3.95
CA ALA A 179 -3.05 11.68 2.78
C ALA A 179 -1.84 10.80 3.14
N VAL A 180 -1.33 10.89 4.37
CA VAL A 180 -0.20 10.04 4.83
C VAL A 180 -0.68 8.63 5.14
N THR A 181 -1.74 8.46 5.92
CA THR A 181 -2.27 7.10 6.19
C THR A 181 -3.27 6.60 5.20
N ARG A 182 -4.09 7.51 4.63
CA ARG A 182 -5.16 7.14 3.69
C ARG A 182 -5.98 5.96 4.21
N ASN A 183 -6.32 5.95 5.51
CA ASN A 183 -7.19 4.91 6.03
C ASN A 183 -8.55 4.97 5.32
N ILE A 184 -9.33 3.90 5.44
CA ILE A 184 -10.61 3.77 4.72
C ILE A 184 -11.54 4.94 5.05
N ARG A 185 -11.62 5.39 6.31
CA ARG A 185 -12.48 6.54 6.69
C ARG A 185 -12.11 7.81 5.92
N PHE A 186 -10.82 8.13 5.83
CA PHE A 186 -10.36 9.31 5.11
C PHE A 186 -10.60 9.21 3.62
N ARG A 187 -10.42 8.02 3.03
CA ARG A 187 -10.70 7.77 1.62
C ARG A 187 -12.19 7.78 1.27
N GLU A 188 -13.06 7.38 2.19
CA GLU A 188 -14.51 7.54 2.06
C GLU A 188 -14.93 9.01 2.04
N THR A 189 -14.29 9.85 2.86
CA THR A 189 -14.59 11.29 2.92
C THR A 189 -13.89 12.11 1.83
N ILE A 190 -12.70 11.71 1.39
CA ILE A 190 -11.87 12.40 0.40
C ILE A 190 -11.53 11.40 -0.70
N SER A 191 -12.43 11.26 -1.68
CA SER A 191 -12.28 10.24 -2.73
C SER A 191 -11.09 10.49 -3.67
N ALA A 192 -10.56 11.72 -3.73
CA ALA A 192 -9.31 12.01 -4.42
C ALA A 192 -8.10 11.25 -3.86
N LEU A 193 -8.16 10.77 -2.61
CA LEU A 193 -7.11 9.93 -2.03
C LEU A 193 -6.98 8.57 -2.72
N GLU A 194 -8.02 8.10 -3.41
CA GLU A 194 -7.96 6.88 -4.22
C GLU A 194 -6.98 7.07 -5.40
N CYS A 195 -7.20 8.12 -6.20
CA CYS A 195 -6.32 8.52 -7.29
C CYS A 195 -4.91 8.85 -6.79
N ALA A 196 -4.81 9.59 -5.68
CA ALA A 196 -3.53 9.95 -5.08
C ALA A 196 -2.69 8.72 -4.66
N SER A 197 -3.35 7.64 -4.22
CA SER A 197 -2.67 6.39 -3.85
C SER A 197 -1.99 5.76 -5.08
N ILE A 198 -2.67 5.76 -6.23
CA ILE A 198 -2.11 5.31 -7.50
C ILE A 198 -0.95 6.21 -7.94
N LEU A 199 -1.17 7.52 -8.01
CA LEU A 199 -0.15 8.49 -8.43
C LEU A 199 1.10 8.46 -7.54
N SER A 200 0.92 8.26 -6.23
CA SER A 200 2.05 8.14 -5.29
C SER A 200 2.92 6.92 -5.58
N ASN A 201 2.31 5.79 -5.96
CA ASN A 201 3.03 4.59 -6.39
C ASN A 201 3.77 4.86 -7.71
N MET A 202 3.16 5.57 -8.66
CA MET A 202 3.79 5.90 -9.94
C MET A 202 5.01 6.82 -9.80
N MET A 203 5.09 7.63 -8.74
CA MET A 203 6.28 8.45 -8.44
C MET A 203 7.44 7.65 -7.83
N SER A 204 7.24 6.40 -7.41
CA SER A 204 8.31 5.58 -6.83
C SER A 204 9.31 5.11 -7.90
N LEU A 205 10.59 5.39 -7.66
CA LEU A 205 11.70 4.89 -8.46
C LEU A 205 11.79 3.36 -8.39
N ARG A 206 11.44 2.76 -7.25
CA ARG A 206 11.40 1.31 -7.07
C ARG A 206 10.37 0.68 -8.01
N LEU A 207 9.17 1.26 -8.09
CA LEU A 207 8.15 0.82 -9.05
C LEU A 207 8.57 1.04 -10.49
N THR A 208 9.15 2.20 -10.80
CA THR A 208 9.61 2.51 -12.17
C THR A 208 10.67 1.49 -12.63
N SER A 209 11.61 1.15 -11.75
CA SER A 209 12.63 0.13 -12.00
C SER A 209 12.03 -1.27 -12.16
N LEU A 210 11.08 -1.64 -11.29
CA LEU A 210 10.39 -2.93 -11.38
C LEU A 210 9.59 -3.05 -12.68
N ALA A 211 8.88 -2.00 -13.08
CA ALA A 211 8.13 -1.94 -14.34
C ALA A 211 9.06 -2.12 -15.55
N LYS A 212 10.26 -1.50 -15.54
CA LYS A 212 11.25 -1.71 -16.60
C LYS A 212 11.75 -3.15 -16.66
N LYS A 213 12.09 -3.76 -15.53
CA LYS A 213 12.56 -5.16 -15.47
C LYS A 213 11.53 -6.14 -16.05
N LEU A 214 10.26 -5.86 -15.82
CA LEU A 214 9.13 -6.68 -16.29
C LEU A 214 8.64 -6.29 -17.67
N TYR A 215 9.11 -5.18 -18.25
CA TYR A 215 8.54 -4.60 -19.47
C TYR A 215 8.56 -5.56 -20.65
N ARG A 216 7.45 -5.58 -21.40
CA ARG A 216 7.30 -6.26 -22.69
C ARG A 216 6.61 -5.32 -23.64
N PHE A 217 7.01 -5.35 -24.91
CA PHE A 217 6.41 -4.50 -25.94
C PHE A 217 4.91 -4.82 -26.15
N ASN A 218 4.55 -6.10 -26.08
CA ASN A 218 3.15 -6.51 -26.11
C ASN A 218 2.48 -6.27 -24.73
N ARG A 219 1.35 -5.55 -24.71
CA ARG A 219 0.60 -5.18 -23.49
C ARG A 219 0.13 -6.40 -22.70
N LEU A 220 -0.38 -7.44 -23.36
CA LEU A 220 -0.88 -8.65 -22.71
C LEU A 220 0.28 -9.45 -22.08
N HIS A 221 1.42 -9.54 -22.75
CA HIS A 221 2.62 -10.17 -22.21
C HIS A 221 3.21 -9.36 -21.05
N PHE A 222 3.14 -8.02 -21.10
CA PHE A 222 3.55 -7.19 -19.97
C PHE A 222 2.65 -7.42 -18.75
N LEU A 223 1.33 -7.48 -18.96
CA LEU A 223 0.36 -7.83 -17.92
C LEU A 223 0.65 -9.20 -17.31
N SER A 224 0.94 -10.21 -18.14
CA SER A 224 1.37 -11.54 -17.68
C SER A 224 2.63 -11.49 -16.84
N ALA A 225 3.67 -10.80 -17.30
CA ALA A 225 4.92 -10.65 -16.55
C ALA A 225 4.70 -9.98 -15.19
N VAL A 226 3.90 -8.91 -15.13
CA VAL A 226 3.57 -8.21 -13.88
C VAL A 226 2.79 -9.10 -12.92
N TYR A 227 1.70 -9.71 -13.39
CA TYR A 227 0.86 -10.56 -12.55
C TYR A 227 1.62 -11.78 -12.03
N ASN A 228 2.35 -12.47 -12.91
CA ASN A 228 3.10 -13.68 -12.56
C ASN A 228 4.25 -13.38 -11.58
N ALA A 229 4.86 -12.21 -11.67
CA ALA A 229 5.87 -11.78 -10.69
C ALA A 229 5.27 -11.43 -9.33
N SER A 230 4.05 -10.89 -9.27
CA SER A 230 3.42 -10.45 -8.01
C SER A 230 2.55 -11.50 -7.34
N LYS A 231 2.01 -12.48 -8.06
CA LYS A 231 0.94 -13.36 -7.56
C LYS A 231 1.32 -14.16 -6.32
N ASP A 232 2.58 -14.56 -6.16
CA ASP A 232 3.04 -15.34 -5.00
C ASP A 232 3.83 -14.48 -3.99
N LYS A 233 4.25 -13.28 -4.40
CA LYS A 233 5.03 -12.35 -3.57
C LYS A 233 4.17 -11.33 -2.84
N VAL A 234 3.08 -10.87 -3.46
CA VAL A 234 2.15 -9.91 -2.85
C VAL A 234 0.91 -10.63 -2.35
N LEU A 235 0.87 -10.87 -1.05
CA LEU A 235 -0.23 -11.54 -0.39
C LEU A 235 -1.17 -10.51 0.22
N VAL A 236 -2.46 -10.71 -0.03
CA VAL A 236 -3.49 -9.89 0.60
C VAL A 236 -3.69 -10.43 2.02
N LYS A 237 -3.03 -9.79 2.99
CA LYS A 237 -3.10 -10.11 4.41
C LYS A 237 -3.30 -8.82 5.19
N LEU A 238 -4.17 -8.87 6.19
CA LEU A 238 -4.27 -7.79 7.17
C LEU A 238 -3.32 -8.14 8.33
N VAL A 239 -2.06 -7.74 8.21
CA VAL A 239 -1.09 -7.87 9.32
C VAL A 239 -1.51 -6.89 10.42
N ARG A 240 -1.74 -7.40 11.64
CA ARG A 240 -2.13 -6.60 12.80
C ARG A 240 -1.52 -7.15 14.08
N ASP A 241 -0.41 -6.57 14.48
CA ASP A 241 0.20 -6.88 15.77
C ASP A 241 -0.37 -6.02 16.91
N ASP A 242 -1.21 -5.02 16.60
CA ASP A 242 -1.49 -3.90 17.49
C ASP A 242 -2.93 -3.80 18.04
N ARG A 243 -3.91 -4.63 17.63
CA ARG A 243 -5.33 -4.47 18.06
C ARG A 243 -6.18 -5.74 18.08
N ASP A 244 -7.17 -5.71 18.96
CA ASP A 244 -8.32 -6.63 19.03
C ASP A 244 -9.04 -6.74 17.67
N ASN A 245 -9.32 -7.96 17.20
CA ASN A 245 -9.79 -8.32 15.84
C ASN A 245 -11.17 -7.75 15.42
N THR A 246 -11.72 -6.85 16.23
CA THR A 246 -13.01 -6.17 16.06
C THR A 246 -13.18 -5.48 14.70
N TRP A 247 -14.41 -5.41 14.19
CA TRP A 247 -14.75 -4.81 12.90
C TRP A 247 -14.40 -3.31 12.78
N SER A 248 -14.47 -2.57 13.90
CA SER A 248 -14.22 -1.13 13.96
C SER A 248 -12.74 -0.76 13.73
N SER A 249 -11.80 -1.63 14.12
CA SER A 249 -10.37 -1.45 13.90
C SER A 249 -9.99 -1.57 12.41
N LYS A 250 -10.85 -2.20 11.59
CA LYS A 250 -10.64 -2.37 10.15
C LYS A 250 -10.76 -1.10 9.33
N PHE A 251 -11.62 -0.17 9.78
CA PHE A 251 -11.75 1.15 9.17
C PHE A 251 -10.60 2.11 9.52
N THR A 252 -9.80 1.76 10.53
CA THR A 252 -8.65 2.56 10.97
C THR A 252 -7.31 2.04 10.44
N ALA A 253 -7.30 0.89 9.75
CA ALA A 253 -6.08 0.32 9.20
C ALA A 253 -5.46 1.29 8.18
N PRO A 254 -4.18 1.67 8.37
CA PRO A 254 -3.49 2.52 7.42
C PRO A 254 -3.32 1.79 6.08
N TRP A 255 -3.30 2.57 5.01
CA TRP A 255 -2.86 2.13 3.71
C TRP A 255 -1.38 2.51 3.55
N TYR A 256 -0.58 1.53 3.16
CA TYR A 256 0.84 1.69 2.96
C TYR A 256 1.16 1.74 1.46
N GLY A 257 2.03 2.68 1.09
CA GLY A 257 2.56 2.71 -0.27
C GLY A 257 3.44 1.50 -0.54
N PHE A 258 3.71 1.17 -1.81
CA PHE A 258 4.50 -0.01 -2.13
C PHE A 258 5.90 0.02 -1.49
N ASP A 259 6.56 1.18 -1.43
CA ASP A 259 7.89 1.27 -0.83
C ASP A 259 7.92 0.86 0.65
N GLU A 260 6.83 1.19 1.35
CA GLU A 260 6.61 0.86 2.75
C GLU A 260 6.26 -0.62 2.91
N LEU A 261 5.37 -1.15 2.05
CA LEU A 261 5.02 -2.57 2.03
C LEU A 261 6.23 -3.47 1.76
N VAL A 262 7.10 -3.11 0.81
CA VAL A 262 8.34 -3.84 0.54
C VAL A 262 9.29 -3.81 1.73
N SER A 263 9.36 -2.69 2.47
CA SER A 263 10.18 -2.61 3.68
C SER A 263 9.63 -3.41 4.87
N LEU A 264 8.38 -3.89 4.79
CA LEU A 264 7.77 -4.85 5.74
C LEU A 264 7.78 -6.28 5.21
N SER A 265 8.47 -6.55 4.10
CA SER A 265 8.51 -7.90 3.54
C SER A 265 9.28 -8.85 4.46
N GLU A 266 8.73 -10.04 4.63
CA GLU A 266 9.34 -11.16 5.36
C GLU A 266 9.47 -12.33 4.38
N ASP A 267 10.66 -12.94 4.28
CA ASP A 267 10.91 -14.05 3.34
C ASP A 267 10.46 -13.78 1.89
N ASP A 268 10.72 -12.56 1.39
CA ASP A 268 10.28 -12.04 0.07
C ASP A 268 8.75 -11.93 -0.12
N ILE A 269 7.97 -12.11 0.95
CA ILE A 269 6.52 -11.95 0.96
C ILE A 269 6.15 -10.54 1.42
N ILE A 270 5.45 -9.82 0.54
CA ILE A 270 4.88 -8.50 0.79
C ILE A 270 3.42 -8.68 1.20
N SER A 271 3.11 -8.33 2.45
CA SER A 271 1.76 -8.39 2.99
C SER A 271 1.08 -7.03 2.93
N GLY A 272 -0.07 -6.93 2.27
CA GLY A 272 -0.84 -5.69 2.18
C GLY A 272 -2.34 -5.90 2.04
N ASN A 273 -3.13 -4.83 2.08
CA ASN A 273 -4.58 -4.93 1.81
C ASN A 273 -4.88 -4.97 0.30
N CYS A 274 -6.09 -5.40 -0.07
CA CYS A 274 -6.52 -5.51 -1.48
C CYS A 274 -6.36 -4.20 -2.25
N SER A 275 -6.64 -3.07 -1.60
CA SER A 275 -6.51 -1.75 -2.21
C SER A 275 -5.07 -1.37 -2.55
N SER A 276 -4.12 -1.71 -1.66
CA SER A 276 -2.69 -1.46 -1.89
C SER A 276 -2.18 -2.32 -3.04
N TYR A 277 -2.61 -3.58 -3.09
CA TYR A 277 -2.28 -4.49 -4.17
C TYR A 277 -2.82 -4.01 -5.52
N MET A 278 -4.10 -3.60 -5.59
CA MET A 278 -4.69 -3.09 -6.83
C MET A 278 -4.05 -1.77 -7.28
N SER A 279 -3.74 -0.86 -6.34
CA SER A 279 -3.06 0.40 -6.68
C SER A 279 -1.64 0.19 -7.18
N PHE A 280 -0.93 -0.81 -6.62
CA PHE A 280 0.38 -1.24 -7.11
C PHE A 280 0.29 -1.79 -8.54
N LEU A 281 -0.63 -2.73 -8.80
CA LEU A 281 -0.82 -3.28 -10.14
C LEU A 281 -1.23 -2.20 -11.14
N TYR A 282 -2.14 -1.31 -10.76
CA TYR A 282 -2.55 -0.16 -11.57
C TYR A 282 -1.34 0.67 -11.98
N ALA A 283 -0.51 1.08 -11.02
CA ALA A 283 0.67 1.89 -11.27
C ALA A 283 1.67 1.18 -12.20
N MET A 284 1.93 -0.11 -11.98
CA MET A 284 2.80 -0.93 -12.84
C MET A 284 2.32 -0.96 -14.29
N LEU A 285 1.01 -1.17 -14.52
CA LEU A 285 0.42 -1.21 -15.86
C LEU A 285 0.51 0.14 -16.57
N ARG A 286 0.19 1.23 -15.86
CA ARG A 286 0.33 2.59 -16.41
C ARG A 286 1.77 2.94 -16.76
N LEU A 287 2.73 2.58 -15.90
CA LEU A 287 4.16 2.76 -16.17
C LEU A 287 4.63 1.95 -17.39
N GLY A 288 3.98 0.83 -17.68
CA GLY A 288 4.21 0.01 -18.89
C GLY A 288 3.52 0.49 -20.17
N GLY A 289 2.82 1.64 -20.14
CA GLY A 289 2.20 2.23 -21.33
C GLY A 289 0.78 1.72 -21.63
N PHE A 290 0.09 1.10 -20.68
CA PHE A 290 -1.37 0.95 -20.74
C PHE A 290 -2.02 2.32 -20.71
N ASP A 291 -3.07 2.59 -21.49
CA ASP A 291 -3.69 3.92 -21.53
C ASP A 291 -4.57 4.19 -20.31
N LYS A 292 -4.89 5.46 -20.08
CA LYS A 292 -5.66 5.93 -18.93
C LYS A 292 -7.11 5.41 -18.89
N GLN A 293 -7.62 4.97 -20.05
CA GLN A 293 -8.96 4.37 -20.20
C GLN A 293 -8.92 2.85 -20.07
N ASP A 294 -7.74 2.25 -20.25
CA ASP A 294 -7.56 0.80 -20.26
C ASP A 294 -7.43 0.21 -18.87
N VAL A 295 -7.28 1.01 -17.81
CA VAL A 295 -7.09 0.50 -16.45
C VAL A 295 -7.97 1.29 -15.48
N VAL A 296 -8.83 0.59 -14.75
CA VAL A 296 -9.79 1.18 -13.81
C VAL A 296 -9.86 0.33 -12.55
N GLN A 297 -9.82 0.97 -11.38
CA GLN A 297 -10.02 0.29 -10.11
C GLN A 297 -11.46 0.49 -9.63
N LEU A 298 -12.07 -0.59 -9.15
CA LEU A 298 -13.45 -0.63 -8.64
C LEU A 298 -13.44 -0.98 -7.15
N ARG A 299 -14.24 -0.27 -6.36
CA ARG A 299 -14.57 -0.66 -4.99
C ARG A 299 -15.93 -1.33 -4.92
N LEU A 300 -15.96 -2.47 -4.24
CA LEU A 300 -17.11 -3.37 -4.09
C LEU A 300 -17.34 -3.64 -2.59
N GLY A 301 -17.90 -2.64 -1.89
CA GLY A 301 -17.97 -2.66 -0.43
C GLY A 301 -16.57 -2.61 0.18
N ASN A 302 -16.11 -3.72 0.76
CA ASN A 302 -14.81 -3.82 1.45
C ASN A 302 -13.69 -4.44 0.58
N GLN A 303 -13.93 -4.65 -0.72
CA GLN A 303 -12.94 -5.21 -1.64
C GLN A 303 -12.68 -4.23 -2.78
N ASP A 304 -11.41 -4.10 -3.15
CA ASP A 304 -11.00 -3.42 -4.37
C ASP A 304 -10.58 -4.46 -5.41
N VAL A 305 -11.00 -4.25 -6.66
CA VAL A 305 -10.58 -5.04 -7.83
C VAL A 305 -10.08 -4.13 -8.93
N LEU A 306 -9.29 -4.69 -9.85
CA LEU A 306 -8.75 -3.96 -10.98
C LEU A 306 -9.33 -4.54 -12.26
N THR A 307 -9.89 -3.69 -13.11
CA THR A 307 -10.32 -4.06 -14.46
C THR A 307 -9.41 -3.41 -15.47
N LEU A 308 -9.17 -4.11 -16.58
CA LEU A 308 -8.36 -3.56 -17.65
C LEU A 308 -8.79 -4.04 -19.03
N THR A 309 -8.50 -3.25 -20.05
CA THR A 309 -8.73 -3.56 -21.46
C THR A 309 -7.39 -3.75 -22.15
N ALA A 310 -7.18 -4.91 -22.77
CA ALA A 310 -5.99 -5.22 -23.55
C ALA A 310 -6.38 -5.99 -24.80
N GLU A 311 -5.88 -5.57 -25.97
CA GLU A 311 -6.14 -6.22 -27.26
C GLU A 311 -7.65 -6.40 -27.57
N GLY A 312 -8.48 -5.43 -27.17
CA GLY A 312 -9.93 -5.46 -27.36
C GLY A 312 -10.69 -6.38 -26.40
N LYS A 313 -10.02 -6.99 -25.43
CA LYS A 313 -10.61 -7.84 -24.39
C LYS A 313 -10.55 -7.19 -23.02
N ASN A 314 -11.53 -7.49 -22.18
CA ASN A 314 -11.58 -7.01 -20.81
C ASN A 314 -11.15 -8.10 -19.83
N TYR A 315 -10.33 -7.74 -18.86
CA TYR A 315 -9.83 -8.64 -17.83
C TYR A 315 -10.18 -8.11 -16.44
N LEU A 316 -10.39 -9.03 -15.52
CA LEU A 316 -10.63 -8.76 -14.11
C LEU A 316 -9.48 -9.35 -13.28
N ILE A 317 -8.85 -8.52 -12.47
CA ILE A 317 -7.89 -8.93 -11.46
C ILE A 317 -8.50 -8.75 -10.08
N THR A 318 -8.47 -9.84 -9.32
CA THR A 318 -8.88 -9.92 -7.92
C THR A 318 -7.67 -10.25 -7.05
N SER A 319 -7.88 -10.30 -5.73
CA SER A 319 -6.86 -10.83 -4.81
C SER A 319 -6.57 -12.33 -5.01
N GLU A 320 -7.28 -13.04 -5.88
CA GLU A 320 -7.15 -14.50 -6.03
C GLU A 320 -6.69 -14.91 -7.43
N LYS A 321 -7.16 -14.21 -8.46
CA LYS A 321 -6.93 -14.57 -9.85
C LYS A 321 -7.02 -13.37 -10.77
N ILE A 322 -6.51 -13.56 -11.97
CA ILE A 322 -6.83 -12.77 -13.16
C ILE A 322 -7.57 -13.65 -14.16
N GLU A 323 -8.60 -13.11 -14.80
CA GLU A 323 -9.37 -13.82 -15.84
C GLU A 323 -9.95 -12.85 -16.89
N GLU A 324 -10.24 -13.37 -18.08
CA GLU A 324 -11.00 -12.65 -19.10
C GLU A 324 -12.48 -12.51 -18.65
N ILE A 325 -13.03 -11.32 -18.80
CA ILE A 325 -14.43 -11.03 -18.48
C ILE A 325 -15.29 -11.48 -19.65
N THR A 326 -16.23 -12.37 -19.35
CA THR A 326 -17.23 -12.93 -20.26
C THR A 326 -18.60 -12.86 -19.57
N GLU A 327 -19.68 -13.05 -20.32
CA GLU A 327 -21.03 -13.16 -19.74
C GLU A 327 -21.17 -14.29 -18.72
N LYS A 328 -20.29 -15.30 -18.80
CA LYS A 328 -20.24 -16.46 -17.91
C LYS A 328 -19.27 -16.28 -16.73
N THR A 329 -18.55 -15.16 -16.64
CA THR A 329 -17.57 -14.95 -15.58
C THR A 329 -18.28 -14.92 -14.22
N ILE A 330 -17.85 -15.81 -13.31
CA ILE A 330 -18.38 -15.85 -11.95
C ILE A 330 -17.77 -14.69 -11.19
N TYR A 331 -18.63 -13.75 -10.83
CA TYR A 331 -18.27 -12.73 -9.89
C TYR A 331 -19.40 -12.52 -8.89
N TYR A 332 -19.04 -12.05 -7.69
CA TYR A 332 -20.00 -11.63 -6.69
C TYR A 332 -20.78 -10.46 -7.31
N ASN A 333 -22.08 -10.58 -7.58
CA ASN A 333 -22.91 -9.47 -8.06
C ASN A 333 -22.97 -8.37 -6.98
N LYS A 334 -21.88 -7.62 -6.84
CA LYS A 334 -21.68 -6.57 -5.86
C LYS A 334 -21.90 -5.24 -6.54
N ASP A 335 -22.62 -4.37 -5.85
CA ASP A 335 -22.75 -2.99 -6.26
C ASP A 335 -21.37 -2.32 -6.21
N VAL A 336 -21.05 -1.62 -7.29
CA VAL A 336 -19.86 -0.80 -7.33
C VAL A 336 -20.13 0.46 -6.51
N THR A 337 -19.34 0.67 -5.45
CA THR A 337 -19.48 1.84 -4.58
C THR A 337 -18.58 2.99 -5.02
N LYS A 338 -17.44 2.68 -5.67
CA LYS A 338 -16.56 3.68 -6.29
C LYS A 338 -15.88 3.13 -7.52
N VAL A 339 -15.62 4.02 -8.47
CA VAL A 339 -14.79 3.79 -9.65
C VAL A 339 -13.71 4.86 -9.66
N PHE A 340 -12.46 4.50 -9.91
CA PHE A 340 -11.39 5.48 -9.98
C PHE A 340 -10.21 5.04 -10.86
N SER A 341 -9.52 6.04 -11.38
CA SER A 341 -8.27 5.94 -12.14
C SER A 341 -7.15 6.70 -11.41
N ASP A 342 -6.02 6.90 -12.07
CA ASP A 342 -4.94 7.76 -11.58
C ASP A 342 -5.33 9.26 -11.54
N TYR A 343 -6.38 9.70 -12.22
CA TYR A 343 -6.75 11.13 -12.24
C TYR A 343 -8.23 11.43 -11.99
N TRP A 344 -9.14 10.47 -12.13
CA TRP A 344 -10.57 10.70 -11.90
C TRP A 344 -11.22 9.66 -11.01
N PHE A 345 -12.33 10.04 -10.38
CA PHE A 345 -13.14 9.13 -9.58
C PHE A 345 -14.64 9.43 -9.73
N LEU A 346 -15.47 8.43 -9.46
CA LEU A 346 -16.91 8.56 -9.29
C LEU A 346 -17.38 7.65 -8.17
N THR A 347 -18.22 8.16 -7.27
CA THR A 347 -18.77 7.39 -6.16
C THR A 347 -20.26 7.07 -6.37
N SER A 348 -20.78 6.09 -5.64
CA SER A 348 -22.21 5.76 -5.62
C SER A 348 -23.08 6.89 -5.05
N GLN A 349 -22.50 7.78 -4.23
CA GLN A 349 -23.18 9.00 -3.79
C GLN A 349 -23.25 10.08 -4.88
N GLY A 350 -22.58 9.87 -6.03
CA GLY A 350 -22.57 10.80 -7.15
C GLY A 350 -21.57 11.93 -7.05
N ILE A 351 -20.53 11.75 -6.23
CA ILE A 351 -19.42 12.68 -6.09
C ILE A 351 -18.35 12.29 -7.11
N THR A 352 -17.88 13.26 -7.89
CA THR A 352 -16.84 13.06 -8.92
C THR A 352 -16.03 14.33 -9.14
N ASN A 353 -14.86 14.20 -9.77
CA ASN A 353 -14.09 15.33 -10.30
C ASN A 353 -14.29 15.60 -11.81
N LEU A 354 -15.09 14.75 -12.47
CA LEU A 354 -15.49 14.92 -13.86
C LEU A 354 -16.70 15.87 -13.98
N ASP A 355 -16.89 16.46 -15.16
CA ASP A 355 -18.19 17.04 -15.50
C ASP A 355 -19.25 15.95 -15.75
N GLU A 356 -20.50 16.39 -15.92
CA GLU A 356 -21.64 15.48 -16.08
C GLU A 356 -21.57 14.69 -17.40
N ILE A 357 -21.07 15.29 -18.48
CA ILE A 357 -21.01 14.66 -19.81
C ILE A 357 -19.98 13.53 -19.77
N ASP A 358 -18.79 13.81 -19.25
CA ASP A 358 -17.73 12.85 -19.07
C ASP A 358 -18.11 11.74 -18.09
N SER A 359 -18.73 12.10 -16.96
CA SER A 359 -19.24 11.12 -16.00
C SER A 359 -20.21 10.14 -16.68
N LYS A 360 -21.19 10.64 -17.45
CA LYS A 360 -22.12 9.80 -18.21
C LYS A 360 -21.40 8.94 -19.25
N ARG A 361 -20.44 9.51 -19.97
CA ARG A 361 -19.64 8.80 -20.99
C ARG A 361 -18.88 7.62 -20.38
N TYR A 362 -18.11 7.85 -19.31
CA TYR A 362 -17.37 6.79 -18.64
C TYR A 362 -18.30 5.72 -18.05
N MET A 363 -19.42 6.13 -17.46
CA MET A 363 -20.37 5.16 -16.90
C MET A 363 -21.04 4.28 -17.95
N ASN A 364 -21.38 4.84 -19.11
CA ASN A 364 -21.90 4.05 -20.22
C ASN A 364 -20.84 3.07 -20.73
N TYR A 365 -19.58 3.53 -20.89
CA TYR A 365 -18.46 2.67 -21.28
C TYR A 365 -18.27 1.50 -20.30
N LEU A 366 -18.26 1.76 -19.00
CA LEU A 366 -18.06 0.73 -17.98
C LEU A 366 -19.23 -0.27 -17.93
N LYS A 367 -20.48 0.19 -18.05
CA LYS A 367 -21.66 -0.69 -18.11
C LYS A 367 -21.61 -1.63 -19.31
N CYS A 368 -21.17 -1.13 -20.47
CA CYS A 368 -21.02 -1.95 -21.68
C CYS A 368 -19.83 -2.91 -21.59
N SER A 369 -18.71 -2.46 -21.05
CA SER A 369 -17.45 -3.23 -21.05
C SER A 369 -17.38 -4.25 -19.91
N LEU A 370 -18.09 -4.01 -18.81
CA LEU A 370 -18.02 -4.79 -17.58
C LEU A 370 -19.42 -5.24 -17.12
N PRO A 371 -20.13 -6.07 -17.91
CA PRO A 371 -21.54 -6.41 -17.69
C PRO A 371 -21.79 -7.23 -16.41
N ILE A 372 -20.73 -7.74 -15.78
CA ILE A 372 -20.81 -8.53 -14.54
C ILE A 372 -20.97 -7.67 -13.28
N PHE A 373 -20.86 -6.33 -13.38
CA PHE A 373 -20.99 -5.42 -12.25
C PHE A 373 -22.26 -4.58 -12.33
N ASN A 374 -22.79 -4.24 -11.17
CA ASN A 374 -23.90 -3.30 -11.07
C ASN A 374 -23.41 -1.88 -10.80
N PHE A 375 -23.65 -1.00 -11.77
CA PHE A 375 -23.24 0.40 -11.74
C PHE A 375 -24.43 1.33 -11.44
N ASN A 376 -24.85 1.34 -10.18
CA ASN A 376 -25.92 2.21 -9.67
C ASN A 376 -25.40 3.60 -9.25
N MET A 377 -24.64 4.25 -10.13
CA MET A 377 -24.07 5.58 -9.88
C MET A 377 -24.78 6.64 -10.72
N SER A 378 -25.02 7.81 -10.12
CA SER A 378 -25.62 8.98 -10.78
C SER A 378 -24.75 10.20 -10.52
N PHE A 379 -24.66 11.13 -11.45
CA PHE A 379 -23.98 12.40 -11.20
C PHE A 379 -24.81 13.25 -10.22
N LYS A 380 -24.19 13.74 -9.15
CA LYS A 380 -24.84 14.67 -8.20
C LYS A 380 -24.01 15.92 -7.93
N ALA A 381 -22.71 15.77 -7.75
CA ALA A 381 -21.83 16.88 -7.42
C ALA A 381 -20.46 16.69 -8.05
N ARG A 382 -19.96 17.78 -8.65
CA ARG A 382 -18.57 17.90 -9.06
C ARG A 382 -17.77 18.54 -7.93
N VAL A 383 -16.69 17.89 -7.53
CA VAL A 383 -15.71 18.35 -6.55
C VAL A 383 -14.36 18.31 -7.24
N MET A 384 -13.55 19.38 -7.16
CA MET A 384 -12.19 19.40 -7.73
C MET A 384 -12.15 19.24 -9.27
N SER A 385 -12.62 20.22 -10.04
CA SER A 385 -12.74 20.10 -11.50
C SER A 385 -11.40 19.89 -12.22
N ILE A 386 -11.27 18.79 -12.97
CA ILE A 386 -10.25 18.61 -14.00
C ILE A 386 -10.84 19.04 -15.36
N PRO A 387 -10.13 19.83 -16.21
CA PRO A 387 -10.67 20.28 -17.48
C PRO A 387 -11.03 19.15 -18.46
N GLU A 388 -11.96 19.45 -19.37
CA GLU A 388 -12.44 18.53 -20.41
C GLU A 388 -11.29 18.10 -21.37
N ASP A 389 -10.38 19.02 -21.71
CA ASP A 389 -9.23 18.79 -22.60
C ASP A 389 -7.98 18.30 -21.86
N PHE A 390 -8.14 17.58 -20.75
CA PHE A 390 -7.01 17.09 -19.96
C PHE A 390 -6.18 16.06 -20.73
N GLU A 391 -5.19 16.56 -21.48
CA GLU A 391 -4.19 15.74 -22.14
C GLU A 391 -3.27 15.13 -21.09
N TYR A 392 -3.40 13.83 -20.94
CA TYR A 392 -2.70 13.05 -19.94
C TYR A 392 -1.92 11.95 -20.62
N ARG A 393 -0.67 12.28 -20.94
CA ARG A 393 0.31 11.32 -21.39
C ARG A 393 1.43 11.28 -20.38
N LEU A 394 1.45 10.21 -19.60
CA LEU A 394 2.59 9.92 -18.77
C LEU A 394 3.67 9.24 -19.61
N PRO A 395 4.95 9.60 -19.37
CA PRO A 395 6.08 8.81 -19.86
C PRO A 395 5.96 7.35 -19.41
N ASP A 396 6.34 6.42 -20.28
CA ASP A 396 6.34 4.98 -20.01
C ASP A 396 7.75 4.37 -20.13
N VAL A 397 7.91 3.16 -19.59
CA VAL A 397 9.19 2.43 -19.58
C VAL A 397 9.61 1.88 -20.95
N GLY A 398 8.69 1.86 -21.93
CA GLY A 398 8.93 1.31 -23.25
C GLY A 398 9.89 2.14 -24.08
N GLY A 399 9.83 3.47 -23.93
CA GLY A 399 10.74 4.41 -24.62
C GLY A 399 11.94 4.87 -23.80
N ALA A 400 12.13 4.37 -22.57
CA ALA A 400 13.13 4.91 -21.65
C ALA A 400 14.40 4.05 -21.57
N ASP A 401 15.55 4.66 -21.82
CA ASP A 401 16.87 4.05 -21.60
C ASP A 401 17.36 4.25 -20.16
N ASP A 402 17.05 5.40 -19.56
CA ASP A 402 17.42 5.76 -18.19
C ASP A 402 16.18 5.85 -17.29
N ILE A 403 16.14 4.98 -16.29
CA ILE A 403 15.02 4.86 -15.33
C ILE A 403 14.97 6.00 -14.33
N SER A 404 16.12 6.55 -13.94
CA SER A 404 16.17 7.72 -13.07
C SER A 404 15.63 8.95 -13.78
N LEU A 405 15.98 9.14 -15.07
CA LEU A 405 15.42 10.22 -15.89
C LEU A 405 13.92 10.03 -16.14
N LEU A 406 13.47 8.80 -16.45
CA LEU A 406 12.05 8.52 -16.60
C LEU A 406 11.26 8.85 -15.33
N ASN A 407 11.75 8.40 -14.17
CA ASN A 407 11.11 8.70 -12.89
C ASN A 407 11.04 10.21 -12.63
N LEU A 408 12.11 10.95 -12.95
CA LEU A 408 12.11 12.41 -12.86
C LEU A 408 11.05 13.04 -13.76
N GLU A 409 10.88 12.58 -15.00
CA GLU A 409 9.84 13.10 -15.90
C GLU A 409 8.41 12.79 -15.42
N ILE A 410 8.17 11.60 -14.88
CA ILE A 410 6.87 11.25 -14.24
C ILE A 410 6.58 12.19 -13.07
N ARG A 411 7.58 12.42 -12.21
CA ARG A 411 7.44 13.32 -11.07
C ARG A 411 7.24 14.77 -11.51
N LYS A 412 7.98 15.25 -12.51
CA LYS A 412 7.78 16.59 -13.11
C LYS A 412 6.37 16.74 -13.66
N HIS A 413 5.83 15.71 -14.32
CA HIS A 413 4.45 15.72 -14.80
C HIS A 413 3.47 15.93 -13.64
N ILE A 414 3.55 15.12 -12.58
CA ILE A 414 2.66 15.22 -11.42
C ILE A 414 2.81 16.58 -10.71
N PHE A 415 4.02 17.08 -10.54
CA PHE A 415 4.28 18.39 -9.94
C PHE A 415 3.69 19.52 -10.78
N SER A 416 3.91 19.48 -12.10
CA SER A 416 3.33 20.44 -13.04
C SER A 416 1.80 20.43 -12.96
N LYS A 417 1.17 19.26 -12.96
CA LYS A 417 -0.28 19.12 -12.85
C LYS A 417 -0.82 19.56 -11.49
N SER A 418 -0.10 19.32 -10.39
CA SER A 418 -0.49 19.84 -9.07
C SER A 418 -0.46 21.37 -9.01
N ARG A 419 0.41 22.02 -9.80
CA ARG A 419 0.49 23.48 -9.88
C ARG A 419 -0.59 24.06 -10.77
N GLU A 420 -0.88 23.39 -11.88
CA GLU A 420 -1.96 23.76 -12.81
C GLU A 420 -3.34 23.58 -12.16
N TYR A 421 -3.50 22.52 -11.37
CA TYR A 421 -4.75 22.13 -10.72
C TYR A 421 -4.54 21.95 -9.21
N ILE A 422 -4.52 23.06 -8.48
CA ILE A 422 -4.16 23.10 -7.05
C ILE A 422 -5.10 22.29 -6.14
N ASP A 423 -6.36 22.13 -6.53
CA ASP A 423 -7.36 21.31 -5.83
C ASP A 423 -7.66 20.06 -6.69
N SER A 424 -6.69 19.16 -6.82
CA SER A 424 -6.79 17.96 -7.65
C SER A 424 -6.10 16.76 -7.01
N PRO A 425 -6.35 15.52 -7.50
CA PRO A 425 -5.61 14.33 -7.06
C PRO A 425 -4.09 14.48 -7.11
N TYR A 426 -3.54 15.30 -8.02
CA TYR A 426 -2.10 15.55 -8.13
C TYR A 426 -1.53 16.26 -6.89
N THR A 427 -2.29 17.19 -6.30
CA THR A 427 -1.91 17.85 -5.05
C THR A 427 -1.87 16.85 -3.91
N TRP A 428 -2.94 16.05 -3.77
CA TRP A 428 -3.02 14.98 -2.78
C TRP A 428 -1.92 13.93 -2.95
N ALA A 429 -1.53 13.61 -4.19
CA ALA A 429 -0.49 12.66 -4.50
C ALA A 429 0.89 13.08 -3.95
N LYS A 430 1.23 14.37 -3.95
CA LYS A 430 2.49 14.86 -3.35
C LYS A 430 2.56 14.54 -1.85
N TYR A 431 1.47 14.81 -1.13
CA TYR A 431 1.37 14.50 0.31
C TYR A 431 1.33 12.99 0.57
N ALA A 432 0.64 12.23 -0.27
CA ALA A 432 0.63 10.78 -0.18
C ALA A 432 2.01 10.16 -0.44
N PHE A 433 2.75 10.73 -1.38
CA PHE A 433 4.14 10.37 -1.65
C PHE A 433 5.11 10.83 -0.56
N GLN A 434 4.67 11.70 0.34
CA GLN A 434 5.47 12.24 1.45
C GLN A 434 6.70 13.04 1.00
N THR A 435 6.63 13.72 -0.15
CA THR A 435 7.68 14.66 -0.56
C THR A 435 7.67 15.91 0.33
N ILE A 436 8.84 16.40 0.71
CA ILE A 436 8.98 17.68 1.40
C ILE A 436 8.87 18.87 0.42
N LEU A 437 8.77 18.65 -0.89
CA LEU A 437 8.57 19.71 -1.89
C LEU A 437 7.09 20.14 -2.02
N VAL A 438 6.46 20.41 -0.88
CA VAL A 438 5.05 20.84 -0.74
C VAL A 438 4.96 22.15 0.03
N SER A 439 3.84 22.88 -0.07
CA SER A 439 3.70 24.14 0.69
C SER A 439 3.40 23.92 2.19
N LYS A 440 2.84 22.76 2.56
CA LYS A 440 2.38 22.47 3.93
C LYS A 440 3.03 21.22 4.54
N PRO A 441 4.38 21.17 4.69
CA PRO A 441 5.06 20.03 5.31
C PRO A 441 4.64 19.74 6.76
N GLN A 442 3.97 20.70 7.42
CA GLN A 442 3.31 20.52 8.72
C GLN A 442 2.41 19.28 8.77
N ALA A 443 1.83 18.86 7.63
CA ALA A 443 1.04 17.64 7.53
C ALA A 443 1.76 16.40 8.09
N TYR A 444 3.09 16.29 7.87
CA TYR A 444 3.90 15.16 8.34
C TYR A 444 4.15 15.22 9.86
N ALA A 445 4.31 16.42 10.43
CA ALA A 445 4.40 16.65 11.86
C ALA A 445 3.07 16.35 12.57
N ILE A 446 1.95 16.82 12.00
CA ILE A 446 0.60 16.55 12.51
C ILE A 446 0.35 15.05 12.56
N TRP A 447 0.60 14.33 11.47
CA TRP A 447 0.40 12.88 11.46
C TRP A 447 1.28 12.16 12.49
N SER A 448 2.56 12.55 12.59
CA SER A 448 3.51 11.96 13.55
C SER A 448 3.04 12.11 15.00
N LEU A 449 2.45 13.26 15.36
CA LEU A 449 1.89 13.52 16.69
C LEU A 449 0.56 12.79 16.95
N GLN A 450 -0.25 12.57 15.92
CA GLN A 450 -1.55 11.91 16.02
C GLN A 450 -1.48 10.38 16.00
N SER A 451 -0.33 9.82 15.64
CA SER A 451 -0.18 8.37 15.52
C SER A 451 -0.28 7.67 16.88
N PRO A 452 -1.19 6.69 17.03
CA PRO A 452 -1.30 5.88 18.26
C PRO A 452 -0.01 5.10 18.58
N LEU A 453 0.72 4.65 17.54
CA LEU A 453 2.00 3.96 17.71
C LEU A 453 3.03 4.88 18.38
N ILE A 454 3.04 6.15 18.02
CA ILE A 454 3.95 7.14 18.62
C ILE A 454 3.56 7.46 20.06
N ALA A 455 2.27 7.59 20.35
CA ALA A 455 1.80 7.77 21.72
C ALA A 455 2.25 6.60 22.64
N SER A 456 2.14 5.35 22.16
CA SER A 456 2.61 4.17 22.89
C SER A 456 4.14 4.18 23.05
N TYR A 457 4.86 4.38 21.94
CA TYR A 457 6.32 4.41 21.92
C TYR A 457 6.91 5.44 22.89
N ILE A 458 6.38 6.66 22.90
CA ILE A 458 6.84 7.75 23.79
C ILE A 458 6.50 7.45 25.27
N THR A 459 5.46 6.66 25.53
CA THR A 459 5.12 6.19 26.88
C THR A 459 6.16 5.20 27.40
N GLU A 460 6.60 4.26 26.56
CA GLU A 460 7.66 3.31 26.88
C GLU A 460 9.06 3.97 26.98
N HIS A 461 9.31 4.95 26.11
CA HIS A 461 10.55 5.73 26.03
C HIS A 461 10.40 7.06 26.77
N ASP A 462 9.98 6.97 28.02
CA ASP A 462 9.59 8.11 28.85
C ASP A 462 10.73 9.09 29.20
N THR A 463 11.96 8.61 29.21
CA THR A 463 13.17 9.38 29.51
C THR A 463 14.02 9.61 28.28
N PHE A 464 14.74 10.74 28.27
CA PHE A 464 15.66 11.09 27.19
C PHE A 464 16.70 10.00 26.92
N LEU A 465 17.25 9.40 27.98
CA LEU A 465 18.26 8.33 27.86
C LEU A 465 17.70 7.07 27.19
N LYS A 466 16.47 6.65 27.53
CA LYS A 466 15.83 5.51 26.87
C LYS A 466 15.59 5.78 25.39
N PHE A 467 15.03 6.96 25.09
CA PHE A 467 14.73 7.39 23.73
C PHE A 467 15.98 7.43 22.84
N ILE A 468 17.05 8.09 23.29
CA ILE A 468 18.32 8.16 22.54
C ILE A 468 18.98 6.79 22.39
N LYS A 469 18.92 5.96 23.45
CA LYS A 469 19.48 4.60 23.40
C LYS A 469 18.80 3.76 22.32
N ASP A 470 17.49 3.84 22.20
CA ASP A 470 16.72 3.08 21.21
C ASP A 470 16.96 3.60 19.78
N ILE A 471 16.87 4.91 19.55
CA ILE A 471 17.10 5.49 18.20
C ILE A 471 18.52 5.21 17.68
N LYS A 472 19.52 5.12 18.55
CA LYS A 472 20.89 4.73 18.16
C LYS A 472 20.99 3.31 17.60
N GLN A 473 20.02 2.45 17.87
CA GLN A 473 19.97 1.07 17.36
C GLN A 473 19.28 0.98 15.99
N TYR A 474 18.61 2.04 15.54
CA TYR A 474 17.88 2.03 14.28
C TYR A 474 18.84 2.06 13.08
N GLY A 475 18.39 1.47 11.97
CA GLY A 475 19.06 1.64 10.68
C GLY A 475 19.17 3.13 10.29
N GLN A 476 20.23 3.48 9.57
CA GLN A 476 20.54 4.88 9.19
C GLN A 476 20.09 5.23 7.77
N LYS A 477 19.06 4.55 7.26
CA LYS A 477 18.52 4.76 5.91
C LYS A 477 17.02 4.97 5.93
N SER A 478 16.52 5.77 4.99
CA SER A 478 15.09 5.87 4.72
C SER A 478 14.59 4.60 4.02
N ILE A 479 13.31 4.26 4.21
CA ILE A 479 12.62 3.23 3.41
C ILE A 479 12.37 3.70 1.97
N PHE A 480 12.43 5.02 1.75
CA PHE A 480 12.23 5.66 0.45
C PHE A 480 13.57 5.89 -0.27
N CYS A 481 13.54 5.78 -1.59
CA CYS A 481 14.73 5.94 -2.43
C CYS A 481 14.93 7.38 -2.87
N GLU A 482 13.85 8.18 -2.86
CA GLU A 482 13.88 9.59 -3.22
C GLU A 482 14.25 10.44 -1.99
N LYS A 483 15.38 11.15 -2.07
CA LYS A 483 15.92 11.96 -0.95
C LYS A 483 14.99 13.08 -0.49
N ASP A 484 14.07 13.55 -1.33
CA ASP A 484 13.08 14.57 -0.99
C ASP A 484 11.88 14.00 -0.24
N ARG A 485 11.80 12.71 0.03
CA ARG A 485 10.74 12.13 0.85
C ARG A 485 11.13 12.11 2.32
N ILE A 486 10.12 12.17 3.19
CA ILE A 486 10.30 12.09 4.64
C ILE A 486 9.42 10.99 5.23
N MET A 487 10.04 10.11 6.03
CA MET A 487 9.29 9.15 6.85
C MET A 487 8.65 9.88 8.04
N THR A 488 7.40 9.58 8.34
CA THR A 488 6.76 10.06 9.58
C THR A 488 7.29 9.29 10.79
N ALA A 489 7.13 9.86 11.98
CA ALA A 489 7.69 9.26 13.20
C ALA A 489 7.22 7.80 13.39
N ASP A 490 5.94 7.51 13.09
CA ASP A 490 5.39 6.16 13.22
C ASP A 490 6.04 5.16 12.27
N GLN A 491 6.40 5.59 11.05
CA GLN A 491 7.16 4.78 10.12
C GLN A 491 8.57 4.50 10.67
N VAL A 492 9.24 5.51 11.24
CA VAL A 492 10.57 5.32 11.85
C VAL A 492 10.53 4.26 12.97
N VAL A 493 9.53 4.33 13.85
CA VAL A 493 9.36 3.37 14.95
C VAL A 493 9.00 1.97 14.43
N ARG A 494 8.08 1.88 13.46
CA ARG A 494 7.63 0.60 12.90
C ARG A 494 8.75 -0.15 12.17
N HIS A 495 9.50 0.56 11.32
CA HIS A 495 10.53 -0.05 10.48
C HIS A 495 11.91 -0.08 11.13
N LYS A 496 12.06 0.54 12.31
CA LYS A 496 13.33 0.60 13.06
C LYS A 496 14.51 1.10 12.20
N THR A 497 14.24 2.05 11.31
CA THR A 497 15.21 2.69 10.42
C THR A 497 14.80 4.12 10.10
N CYS A 498 15.77 5.01 9.88
CA CYS A 498 15.52 6.39 9.48
C CYS A 498 16.76 7.06 8.86
N ASP A 499 16.53 8.04 8.00
CA ASP A 499 17.54 9.06 7.68
C ASP A 499 17.49 10.21 8.72
N ASN A 500 18.42 11.16 8.62
CA ASN A 500 18.52 12.25 9.59
C ASN A 500 17.27 13.18 9.59
N LYS A 501 16.63 13.39 8.43
CA LYS A 501 15.37 14.15 8.32
C LYS A 501 14.23 13.48 9.09
N ALA A 502 14.03 12.19 8.89
CA ALA A 502 13.01 11.43 9.59
C ALA A 502 13.31 11.32 11.10
N LYS A 503 14.58 11.18 11.47
CA LYS A 503 15.05 11.20 12.86
C LYS A 503 14.72 12.53 13.54
N ALA A 504 14.91 13.66 12.85
CA ALA A 504 14.52 14.99 13.34
C ALA A 504 13.02 15.06 13.66
N LEU A 505 12.19 14.48 12.80
CA LEU A 505 10.74 14.46 12.97
C LEU A 505 10.30 13.60 14.16
N LEU A 506 10.90 12.42 14.35
CA LEU A 506 10.66 11.58 15.54
C LEU A 506 11.11 12.29 16.83
N PHE A 507 12.28 12.93 16.82
CA PHE A 507 12.78 13.71 17.95
C PHE A 507 11.86 14.88 18.29
N PHE A 508 11.38 15.61 17.28
CA PHE A 508 10.38 16.65 17.43
C PHE A 508 9.11 16.10 18.10
N SER A 509 8.58 14.96 17.64
CA SER A 509 7.40 14.34 18.25
C SER A 509 7.63 13.99 19.72
N TRP A 510 8.79 13.42 20.07
CA TRP A 510 9.14 13.11 21.45
C TRP A 510 9.20 14.35 22.34
N LEU A 511 9.90 15.40 21.89
CA LEU A 511 9.99 16.68 22.62
C LEU A 511 8.61 17.30 22.82
N LYS A 512 7.81 17.39 21.76
CA LYS A 512 6.49 18.01 21.81
C LYS A 512 5.57 17.30 22.82
N THR A 513 5.58 15.97 22.84
CA THR A 513 4.75 15.18 23.76
C THR A 513 5.27 15.22 25.20
N LYS A 514 6.59 15.21 25.44
CA LYS A 514 7.16 15.20 26.80
C LYS A 514 7.33 16.58 27.42
N ARG A 515 7.42 17.63 26.60
CA ARG A 515 7.76 18.99 27.01
C ARG A 515 6.79 20.00 26.40
N GLU A 516 5.48 19.76 26.59
CA GLU A 516 4.36 20.52 25.99
C GLU A 516 4.49 22.06 26.06
N LYS A 517 5.23 22.59 27.03
CA LYS A 517 5.47 24.03 27.23
C LYS A 517 6.54 24.63 26.30
N ASN A 518 7.40 23.81 25.69
CA ASN A 518 8.49 24.26 24.83
C ASN A 518 8.06 24.25 23.37
N SER A 519 8.36 25.34 22.65
CA SER A 519 8.25 25.32 21.19
C SER A 519 9.37 24.42 20.65
N SER A 520 9.05 23.55 19.70
CA SER A 520 10.04 22.75 19.00
C SER A 520 9.70 22.70 17.52
N PHE A 521 10.71 22.46 16.69
CA PHE A 521 10.54 22.37 15.24
C PHE A 521 11.67 21.54 14.60
N VAL A 522 11.36 20.99 13.43
CA VAL A 522 12.33 20.34 12.54
C VAL A 522 13.03 21.41 11.72
N LEU A 523 14.36 21.28 11.54
CA LEU A 523 15.17 22.20 10.76
C LEU A 523 16.10 21.40 9.82
N LEU A 524 15.96 21.62 8.52
CA LEU A 524 16.74 20.97 7.47
C LEU A 524 17.64 22.00 6.78
N THR A 525 18.89 21.63 6.53
CA THR A 525 19.89 22.52 5.92
C THR A 525 20.72 21.80 4.85
N THR A 526 21.53 22.55 4.11
CA THR A 526 22.44 21.97 3.11
C THR A 526 23.59 21.15 3.68
N LYS A 527 23.82 21.16 5.01
CA LYS A 527 24.95 20.46 5.66
C LYS A 527 24.55 19.58 6.85
N GLY A 528 23.26 19.50 7.19
CA GLY A 528 22.78 18.72 8.33
C GLY A 528 21.29 18.90 8.61
N ASP A 529 20.74 17.99 9.40
CA ASP A 529 19.35 18.00 9.84
C ASP A 529 19.29 18.07 11.36
N TYR A 530 18.40 18.89 11.88
CA TYR A 530 18.34 19.24 13.29
C TYR A 530 16.91 19.18 13.82
N CYS A 531 16.80 18.94 15.11
CA CYS A 531 15.60 19.25 15.88
C CYS A 531 15.93 20.41 16.84
N VAL A 532 15.11 21.44 16.85
CA VAL A 532 15.33 22.62 17.69
C VAL A 532 14.31 22.63 18.83
N GLU A 533 14.80 22.88 20.05
CA GLU A 533 14.00 23.07 21.25
C GLU A 533 14.18 24.50 21.76
N GLU A 534 13.08 25.24 21.88
CA GLU A 534 13.06 26.57 22.49
C GLU A 534 12.84 26.44 24.00
N MET A 535 13.81 26.86 24.81
CA MET A 535 13.73 26.90 26.27
C MET A 535 14.05 28.30 26.76
N ASN A 536 13.12 28.97 27.44
CA ASN A 536 13.37 30.26 28.13
C ASN A 536 14.06 31.34 27.24
N ASN A 537 13.64 31.48 25.98
CA ASN A 537 14.25 32.35 24.95
C ASN A 537 15.63 31.93 24.43
N GLU A 538 16.14 30.76 24.79
CA GLU A 538 17.33 30.15 24.18
C GLU A 538 16.92 28.97 23.28
N ASN A 539 17.65 28.79 22.19
CA ASN A 539 17.46 27.67 21.27
C ASN A 539 18.52 26.61 21.56
N LYS A 540 18.08 25.38 21.82
CA LYS A 540 18.94 24.19 21.84
C LYS A 540 18.82 23.47 20.51
N PHE A 541 19.95 23.27 19.86
CA PHE A 541 20.01 22.57 18.58
C PHE A 541 20.47 21.15 18.81
N TRP A 542 19.69 20.18 18.37
CA TRP A 542 20.05 18.76 18.40
C TRP A 542 20.44 18.35 16.99
N ASP A 543 21.69 17.96 16.78
CA ASP A 543 22.16 17.42 15.51
C ASP A 543 21.73 15.96 15.37
N MET A 544 21.01 15.63 14.30
CA MET A 544 20.48 14.28 14.10
C MET A 544 21.52 13.28 13.61
N GLU A 545 22.66 13.74 13.09
CA GLU A 545 23.76 12.84 12.75
C GLU A 545 24.43 12.30 14.02
N SER A 546 24.87 13.20 14.91
CA SER A 546 25.55 12.82 16.16
C SER A 546 24.63 12.50 17.33
N LEU A 547 23.35 12.89 17.26
CA LEU A 547 22.37 12.83 18.35
C LEU A 547 22.80 13.59 19.62
N ASN A 548 23.57 14.66 19.45
CA ASN A 548 24.05 15.51 20.55
C ASN A 548 23.57 16.96 20.38
N GLU A 549 23.56 17.69 21.49
CA GLU A 549 23.36 19.14 21.47
C GLU A 549 24.56 19.82 20.79
N THR A 550 24.28 20.73 19.87
CA THR A 550 25.25 21.60 19.21
C THR A 550 24.91 23.06 19.46
N LYS A 551 25.93 23.91 19.45
CA LYS A 551 25.77 25.36 19.56
C LYS A 551 25.55 26.05 18.21
N GLU A 552 25.92 25.36 17.12
CA GLU A 552 25.94 25.92 15.78
C GLU A 552 25.18 25.03 14.80
N ILE A 553 24.41 25.68 13.93
CA ILE A 553 23.79 25.06 12.75
C ILE A 553 24.75 25.26 11.58
N LYS A 554 25.01 24.18 10.85
CA LYS A 554 25.85 24.20 9.64
C LYS A 554 24.97 24.26 8.40
N GLY A 555 25.37 25.09 7.43
CA GLY A 555 24.74 25.14 6.11
C GLY A 555 23.55 26.10 6.02
N LYS A 556 23.03 26.27 4.80
CA LYS A 556 21.89 27.17 4.53
C LYS A 556 20.59 26.48 4.93
N ILE A 557 19.68 27.23 5.55
CA ILE A 557 18.35 26.73 5.89
C ILE A 557 17.60 26.41 4.60
N LEU A 558 17.11 25.18 4.49
CA LEU A 558 16.31 24.73 3.36
C LEU A 558 14.83 24.71 3.71
N LEU A 559 14.51 24.19 4.90
CA LEU A 559 13.14 24.04 5.39
C LEU A 559 13.15 23.99 6.92
N ALA A 560 12.24 24.71 7.56
CA ALA A 560 11.92 24.55 8.98
C ALA A 560 10.41 24.40 9.16
N PHE A 561 9.95 23.49 10.01
CA PHE A 561 8.51 23.31 10.23
C PHE A 561 8.17 22.64 11.56
N ASN A 562 6.96 22.89 12.04
CA ASN A 562 6.31 22.17 13.12
C ASN A 562 4.86 21.84 12.73
N GLU A 563 4.00 21.53 13.69
CA GLU A 563 2.58 21.22 13.44
C GLU A 563 1.74 22.44 13.02
N SER A 564 2.23 23.66 13.26
CA SER A 564 1.50 24.90 13.04
C SER A 564 2.04 25.72 11.87
N TYR A 565 3.35 25.86 11.75
CA TYR A 565 4.01 26.78 10.83
C TYR A 565 5.14 26.09 10.05
N SER A 566 5.44 26.64 8.88
CA SER A 566 6.60 26.26 8.08
C SER A 566 7.29 27.51 7.52
N TYR A 567 8.61 27.42 7.40
CA TYR A 567 9.46 28.38 6.70
C TYR A 567 10.26 27.63 5.64
N TYR A 568 10.04 28.00 4.38
CA TYR A 568 10.56 27.26 3.25
C TYR A 568 11.23 28.18 2.23
N PRO A 569 12.45 28.68 2.53
CA PRO A 569 13.15 29.64 1.67
C PRO A 569 13.43 29.04 0.30
N LEU A 570 13.69 27.73 0.22
CA LEU A 570 13.95 27.04 -1.04
C LEU A 570 12.79 27.11 -2.03
N LEU A 571 11.53 27.30 -1.61
CA LEU A 571 10.36 27.36 -2.51
C LEU A 571 9.82 28.78 -2.74
N ARG A 572 10.48 29.82 -2.22
CA ARG A 572 10.04 31.22 -2.35
C ARG A 572 10.73 31.91 -3.53
N LYS A 573 9.94 32.53 -4.42
CA LYS A 573 10.46 33.23 -5.61
C LYS A 573 10.94 34.66 -5.31
N GLU A 574 10.32 35.33 -4.34
CA GLU A 574 10.66 36.69 -3.88
C GLU A 574 10.03 36.95 -2.50
N VAL A 575 10.63 37.85 -1.73
CA VAL A 575 10.30 38.20 -0.34
C VAL A 575 8.92 38.85 -0.26
N TYR A 576 7.90 38.10 0.16
CA TYR A 576 6.70 38.69 0.77
C TYR A 576 6.64 38.32 2.25
N THR A 577 6.75 39.38 3.03
CA THR A 577 6.51 39.49 4.46
C THR A 577 5.05 39.17 4.76
N GLU A 578 4.77 37.94 5.16
CA GLU A 578 3.64 37.67 6.05
C GLU A 578 4.04 36.48 6.94
N ILE A 579 4.60 36.88 8.09
CA ILE A 579 4.94 36.08 9.27
C ILE A 579 6.04 35.04 9.02
N THR A 580 7.31 35.48 9.02
CA THR A 580 8.38 34.63 9.55
C THR A 580 7.96 34.24 10.97
N PRO A 581 7.78 32.95 11.30
CA PRO A 581 7.30 32.58 12.62
C PRO A 581 8.20 33.19 13.70
N ALA A 582 7.63 33.68 14.80
CA ALA A 582 8.40 34.37 15.84
C ALA A 582 9.57 33.52 16.37
N TRP A 583 9.43 32.19 16.35
CA TRP A 583 10.49 31.24 16.71
C TRP A 583 11.64 31.19 15.69
N LEU A 584 11.40 31.51 14.42
CA LEU A 584 12.41 31.54 13.37
C LEU A 584 13.09 32.92 13.22
N LEU A 585 12.38 34.02 13.53
CA LEU A 585 13.00 35.37 13.61
C LEU A 585 14.17 35.41 14.62
N LYS A 586 14.15 34.53 15.63
CA LYS A 586 15.24 34.36 16.60
C LYS A 586 16.47 33.62 16.04
N LEU A 587 16.38 33.05 14.83
CA LEU A 587 17.49 32.37 14.14
C LEU A 587 18.27 33.29 13.17
N GLU A 588 17.88 34.56 13.02
CA GLU A 588 18.51 35.54 12.10
C GLU A 588 19.99 35.85 12.42
N ASN A 589 20.55 35.31 13.50
CA ASN A 589 21.99 35.33 13.78
C ASN A 589 22.79 34.22 13.08
N ILE A 590 22.15 33.33 12.32
CA ILE A 590 22.86 32.34 11.49
C ILE A 590 23.29 33.03 10.20
N LYS A 591 24.45 33.70 10.27
CA LYS A 591 25.09 34.35 9.12
C LYS A 591 25.35 33.34 8.00
N GLU A 592 25.00 33.72 6.79
CA GLU A 592 25.41 33.06 5.56
C GLU A 592 26.94 32.87 5.54
N LEU A 593 27.40 31.62 5.60
CA LEU A 593 28.75 31.19 5.22
C LEU A 593 28.68 29.95 4.32
#